data_AF-A0A2V7MPU2-F1
#
_entry.id   AF-A0A2V7MPU2-F1
#
_cell.length_a   1.000
_cell.length_b   1.000
_cell.length_c   1.000
_cell.angle_alpha   90.00
_cell.angle_beta   90.00
_cell.angle_gamma   90.00
#
_symmetry.space_group_name_H-M   'P 1'
#
loop_
_entity.id
_entity.type
_entity.pdbx_description
1 polymer ?
#
loop_
_entity_poly.entity_id
_entity_poly.type
_entity_poly.pdbx_seq_one_letter_code
_entity_poly.pdbx_strand_id
1 'polypeptide(L)'
;MFGILLIGTAGSLYVWLNGVPALPPLPRLPTIPFLRKSQTSVPPRPRRSVPTPRQPAAKPQANPAPPVATSRAPVTRLDQVADELATAVRSFSDRAALFDRRQFTCDGLARGLLAVEARWLSYSTARRASGILDPTHTMRDQTLYAGVDSAERRFEKSGCQRP
;
A
#
# COMPACT_ATOMS: atom_id res chain seq x y z
N MET A 1 31.25 35.40 -35.15
CA MET A 1 29.96 34.74 -34.87
C MET A 1 30.21 33.51 -34.00
N PHE A 2 29.82 33.55 -32.73
CA PHE A 2 29.33 32.42 -31.93
C PHE A 2 28.69 33.05 -30.69
N GLY A 3 27.36 33.18 -30.72
CA GLY A 3 26.56 33.67 -29.60
C GLY A 3 26.27 32.52 -28.65
N ILE A 4 26.76 32.65 -27.41
CA ILE A 4 26.42 31.74 -26.31
C ILE A 4 25.11 32.27 -25.70
N LEU A 5 24.02 31.53 -25.88
CA LEU A 5 22.73 31.79 -25.25
C LEU A 5 22.70 31.09 -23.88
N LEU A 6 22.71 31.89 -22.82
CA LEU A 6 22.45 31.51 -21.43
C LEU A 6 20.94 31.52 -21.15
N ILE A 7 20.34 30.36 -20.89
CA ILE A 7 19.05 30.17 -20.19
C ILE A 7 19.11 28.73 -19.62
N GLY A 8 19.04 28.39 -18.34
CA GLY A 8 18.38 28.96 -17.18
C GLY A 8 17.58 27.82 -16.51
N THR A 9 18.20 27.02 -15.63
CA THR A 9 17.51 26.00 -14.81
C THR A 9 18.02 26.02 -13.36
N ALA A 10 18.01 27.20 -12.75
CA ALA A 10 18.06 27.36 -11.31
C ALA A 10 16.68 27.83 -10.85
N GLY A 11 15.76 26.90 -10.63
CA GLY A 11 14.38 27.23 -10.29
C GLY A 11 13.55 26.03 -9.87
N SER A 12 13.90 25.38 -8.76
CA SER A 12 12.95 24.64 -7.89
C SER A 12 13.57 24.27 -6.53
N LEU A 13 14.49 25.10 -6.04
CA LEU A 13 14.64 25.34 -4.61
C LEU A 13 13.65 26.47 -4.28
N TYR A 14 12.92 26.36 -3.18
CA TYR A 14 11.79 27.21 -2.73
C TYR A 14 10.42 26.77 -3.22
N VAL A 15 9.79 25.83 -2.51
CA VAL A 15 8.55 26.07 -1.75
C VAL A 15 8.47 24.98 -0.65
N TRP A 16 8.20 25.39 0.59
CA TRP A 16 7.84 24.57 1.77
C TRP A 16 8.94 23.99 2.70
N LEU A 17 9.89 24.85 3.08
CA LEU A 17 10.33 24.91 4.49
C LEU A 17 9.42 25.90 5.24
N ASN A 18 8.86 25.48 6.37
CA ASN A 18 8.13 26.26 7.37
C ASN A 18 6.75 26.84 6.98
N GLY A 19 5.70 26.12 7.38
CA GLY A 19 4.33 26.63 7.46
C GLY A 19 3.41 25.59 8.08
N VAL A 20 3.41 25.46 9.40
CA VAL A 20 2.41 24.63 10.09
C VAL A 20 1.14 25.47 10.17
N PRO A 21 0.05 25.19 9.42
CA PRO A 21 -1.22 25.80 9.73
C PRO A 21 -1.66 25.25 11.09
N ALA A 22 -1.92 26.15 12.04
CA ALA A 22 -2.52 25.80 13.33
C ALA A 22 -3.85 25.07 13.07
N LEU A 23 -3.90 23.79 13.44
CA LEU A 23 -5.10 22.98 13.36
C LEU A 23 -6.17 23.52 14.34
N PRO A 24 -7.45 23.63 13.94
CA PRO A 24 -8.52 23.91 14.88
C PRO A 24 -8.70 22.72 15.86
N PRO A 25 -9.13 22.97 17.11
CA PRO A 25 -9.37 21.90 18.07
C PRO A 25 -10.50 20.97 17.58
N LEU A 26 -10.23 19.66 17.62
CA LEU A 26 -11.19 18.63 17.23
C LEU A 26 -12.41 18.61 18.19
N PRO A 27 -13.65 18.43 17.68
CA PRO A 27 -14.79 18.15 18.53
C PRO A 27 -14.65 16.77 19.20
N ARG A 28 -15.02 16.70 20.49
CA ARG A 28 -15.01 15.46 21.28
C ARG A 28 -16.07 14.49 20.73
N LEU A 29 -15.64 13.28 20.35
CA LEU A 29 -16.57 12.21 19.97
C LEU A 29 -17.38 11.72 21.18
N PRO A 30 -18.67 11.40 21.00
CA PRO A 30 -19.45 10.70 22.03
C PRO A 30 -19.00 9.25 22.16
N THR A 31 -18.85 8.80 23.42
CA THR A 31 -18.62 7.41 23.79
C THR A 31 -19.83 6.56 23.38
N ILE A 32 -19.63 5.64 22.43
CA ILE A 32 -20.67 4.66 22.04
C ILE A 32 -20.68 3.55 23.10
N PRO A 33 -21.82 3.31 23.79
CA PRO A 33 -21.93 2.19 24.70
C PRO A 33 -22.01 0.87 23.92
N PHE A 34 -21.23 -0.09 24.39
CA PHE A 34 -21.29 -1.52 24.14
C PHE A 34 -22.66 -2.03 23.64
N LEU A 35 -22.70 -2.55 22.40
CA LEU A 35 -23.75 -3.47 21.97
C LEU A 35 -23.20 -4.90 21.97
N ARG A 36 -23.45 -5.50 23.13
CA ARG A 36 -23.36 -6.90 23.49
C ARG A 36 -24.35 -7.73 22.66
N LYS A 37 -23.95 -8.99 22.39
CA LYS A 37 -24.76 -10.16 22.01
C LYS A 37 -25.33 -10.20 20.59
N SER A 38 -24.78 -11.12 19.79
CA SER A 38 -25.55 -12.07 18.97
C SER A 38 -24.69 -13.32 18.73
N GLN A 39 -24.62 -14.19 19.73
CA GLN A 39 -24.18 -15.57 19.54
C GLN A 39 -25.33 -16.31 18.85
N THR A 40 -25.20 -16.55 17.55
CA THR A 40 -26.12 -17.45 16.84
C THR A 40 -25.77 -18.88 17.23
N SER A 41 -26.70 -19.50 17.94
CA SER A 41 -26.71 -20.89 18.36
C SER A 41 -26.66 -21.84 17.15
N VAL A 42 -25.59 -22.63 17.05
CA VAL A 42 -25.51 -23.78 16.15
C VAL A 42 -26.31 -24.94 16.76
N PRO A 43 -27.25 -25.57 16.04
CA PRO A 43 -27.97 -26.74 16.54
C PRO A 43 -27.05 -27.98 16.59
N PRO A 44 -27.21 -28.89 17.57
CA PRO A 44 -26.42 -30.10 17.65
C PRO A 44 -26.83 -31.10 16.56
N ARG A 45 -25.89 -31.46 15.67
CA ARG A 45 -26.05 -32.57 14.74
C ARG A 45 -26.00 -33.90 15.51
N PRO A 46 -26.92 -34.85 15.29
CA PRO A 46 -26.85 -36.16 15.94
C PRO A 46 -25.60 -36.92 15.48
N ARG A 47 -24.84 -37.43 16.47
CA ARG A 47 -23.69 -38.32 16.25
C ARG A 47 -24.20 -39.62 15.62
N ARG A 48 -23.80 -39.87 14.38
CA ARG A 48 -23.85 -41.21 13.79
C ARG A 48 -22.64 -41.98 14.30
N SER A 49 -22.88 -42.95 15.17
CA SER A 49 -21.89 -43.93 15.61
C SER A 49 -21.52 -44.80 14.41
N VAL A 50 -20.30 -44.64 13.89
CA VAL A 50 -19.74 -45.58 12.90
C VAL A 50 -18.86 -46.57 13.68
N PRO A 51 -19.07 -47.89 13.54
CA PRO A 51 -18.24 -48.88 14.21
C PRO A 51 -16.83 -48.89 13.61
N THR A 52 -15.83 -48.87 14.49
CA THR A 52 -14.40 -48.94 14.18
C THR A 52 -14.04 -50.30 13.54
N PRO A 53 -13.47 -50.32 12.32
CA PRO A 53 -12.70 -51.47 11.85
C PRO A 53 -11.33 -51.43 12.50
N ARG A 54 -10.91 -52.52 13.17
CA ARG A 54 -9.54 -52.69 13.68
C ARG A 54 -8.54 -52.54 12.53
N GLN A 55 -7.72 -51.50 12.58
CA GLN A 55 -6.56 -51.38 11.69
C GLN A 55 -5.38 -52.21 12.25
N PRO A 56 -4.69 -52.99 11.39
CA PRO A 56 -3.46 -53.70 11.73
C PRO A 56 -2.29 -52.77 12.05
N ALA A 57 -1.30 -53.33 12.74
CA ALA A 57 -0.13 -52.70 13.34
C ALA A 57 0.62 -51.67 12.47
N ALA A 58 1.11 -50.64 13.17
CA ALA A 58 1.86 -49.50 12.68
C ALA A 58 3.13 -49.88 11.90
N LYS A 59 3.34 -49.20 10.78
CA LYS A 59 4.69 -48.93 10.24
C LYS A 59 5.09 -47.51 10.68
N PRO A 60 6.34 -47.25 11.08
CA PRO A 60 6.80 -45.89 11.42
C PRO A 60 6.71 -45.00 10.19
N GLN A 61 5.72 -44.11 10.16
CA GLN A 61 5.60 -43.08 9.14
C GLN A 61 6.56 -41.95 9.54
N ALA A 62 7.62 -41.77 8.75
CA ALA A 62 8.55 -40.65 8.91
C ALA A 62 7.73 -39.35 8.86
N ASN A 63 7.72 -38.64 9.99
CA ASN A 63 7.02 -37.38 10.14
C ASN A 63 7.67 -36.36 9.18
N PRO A 64 6.95 -35.71 8.27
CA PRO A 64 7.50 -34.59 7.52
C PRO A 64 7.90 -33.51 8.53
N ALA A 65 9.15 -33.05 8.44
CA ALA A 65 9.63 -31.95 9.26
C ALA A 65 8.67 -30.75 9.13
N PRO A 66 8.37 -30.03 10.23
CA PRO A 66 7.56 -28.81 10.15
C PRO A 66 8.20 -27.83 9.16
N PRO A 67 7.42 -27.09 8.36
CA PRO A 67 7.97 -26.08 7.48
C PRO A 67 8.77 -25.11 8.35
N VAL A 68 10.05 -24.93 8.02
CA VAL A 68 10.91 -23.96 8.68
C VAL A 68 10.22 -22.62 8.51
N ALA A 69 9.67 -22.08 9.60
CA ALA A 69 9.14 -20.73 9.61
C ALA A 69 10.35 -19.82 9.39
N THR A 70 10.57 -19.39 8.14
CA THR A 70 11.53 -18.34 7.84
C THR A 70 11.09 -17.13 8.65
N SER A 71 11.79 -16.86 9.75
CA SER A 71 11.55 -15.71 10.60
C SER A 71 11.63 -14.49 9.70
N ARG A 72 10.48 -13.90 9.36
CA ARG A 72 10.42 -12.68 8.58
C ARG A 72 11.16 -11.63 9.39
N ALA A 73 12.20 -11.02 8.82
CA ALA A 73 12.88 -9.91 9.48
C ALA A 73 11.84 -8.87 9.92
N PRO A 74 12.04 -8.19 11.05
CA PRO A 74 11.11 -7.17 11.51
C PRO A 74 10.98 -6.09 10.42
N VAL A 75 9.76 -5.89 9.92
CA VAL A 75 9.45 -4.90 8.88
C VAL A 75 9.57 -3.51 9.51
N THR A 76 10.41 -2.64 8.94
CA THR A 76 10.48 -1.25 9.41
C THR A 76 9.23 -0.49 8.99
N ARG A 77 8.89 0.59 9.71
CA ARG A 77 7.77 1.46 9.32
C ARG A 77 7.96 1.99 7.89
N LEU A 78 9.18 2.34 7.49
CA LEU A 78 9.50 2.80 6.14
C LEU A 78 9.21 1.70 5.10
N ASP A 79 9.60 0.45 5.38
CA ASP A 79 9.34 -0.68 4.49
C ASP A 79 7.86 -0.93 4.28
N GLN A 80 7.08 -0.89 5.37
CA GLN A 80 5.64 -1.06 5.29
C GLN A 80 4.98 0.04 4.45
N VAL A 81 5.40 1.31 4.63
CA VAL A 81 4.83 2.40 3.83
C VAL A 81 5.27 2.40 2.39
N ALA A 82 6.49 1.93 2.12
CA ALA A 82 7.02 1.68 0.78
C ALA A 82 6.25 0.57 0.05
N ASP A 83 5.95 -0.56 0.70
CA ASP A 83 5.22 -1.68 0.09
C ASP A 83 3.78 -1.33 -0.27
N GLU A 84 3.09 -0.64 0.63
CA GLU A 84 1.74 -0.17 0.37
C GLU A 84 1.73 0.90 -0.74
N LEU A 85 2.76 1.75 -0.86
CA LEU A 85 2.90 2.69 -1.97
C LEU A 85 3.13 1.96 -3.29
N ALA A 86 4.06 1.00 -3.32
CA ALA A 86 4.31 0.17 -4.49
C ALA A 86 3.04 -0.54 -4.96
N THR A 87 2.25 -1.07 -4.01
CA THR A 87 0.96 -1.71 -4.27
C THR A 87 -0.05 -0.72 -4.86
N ALA A 88 -0.14 0.50 -4.33
CA ALA A 88 -1.02 1.54 -4.87
C ALA A 88 -0.65 1.94 -6.30
N VAL A 89 0.64 2.18 -6.57
CA VAL A 89 1.17 2.52 -7.92
C VAL A 89 0.90 1.39 -8.91
N ARG A 90 1.11 0.14 -8.51
CA ARG A 90 0.82 -1.02 -9.35
C ARG A 90 -0.67 -1.13 -9.66
N SER A 91 -1.51 -1.01 -8.65
CA SER A 91 -2.97 -1.07 -8.79
C SER A 91 -3.50 0.07 -9.66
N PHE A 92 -2.91 1.27 -9.58
CA PHE A 92 -3.22 2.36 -10.52
C PHE A 92 -2.84 1.97 -11.95
N SER A 93 -1.64 1.43 -12.16
CA SER A 93 -1.16 1.02 -13.49
C SER A 93 -2.05 -0.06 -14.13
N ASP A 94 -2.50 -1.04 -13.35
CA ASP A 94 -3.42 -2.08 -13.82
C ASP A 94 -4.79 -1.50 -14.22
N ARG A 95 -5.32 -0.54 -13.43
CA ARG A 95 -6.55 0.19 -13.76
C ARG A 95 -6.38 1.11 -14.97
N ALA A 96 -5.23 1.77 -15.11
CA ALA A 96 -4.92 2.59 -16.27
C ALA A 96 -4.85 1.74 -17.55
N ALA A 97 -4.28 0.52 -17.49
CA ALA A 97 -4.28 -0.40 -18.61
C ALA A 97 -5.70 -0.87 -19.01
N LEU A 98 -6.62 -1.01 -18.04
CA LEU A 98 -8.04 -1.25 -18.34
C LEU A 98 -8.71 -0.01 -18.95
N PHE A 99 -8.39 1.19 -18.44
CA PHE A 99 -8.87 2.45 -19.00
C PHE A 99 -8.45 2.63 -20.47
N ASP A 100 -7.19 2.34 -20.79
CA ASP A 100 -6.68 2.41 -22.17
C ASP A 100 -7.45 1.49 -23.13
N ARG A 101 -7.96 0.37 -22.62
CA ARG A 101 -8.83 -0.56 -23.37
C ARG A 101 -10.31 -0.18 -23.35
N ARG A 102 -10.66 0.98 -22.79
CA ARG A 102 -12.04 1.47 -22.56
C ARG A 102 -12.88 0.55 -21.66
N GLN A 103 -12.23 -0.13 -20.71
CA GLN A 103 -12.84 -1.06 -19.76
C GLN A 103 -12.86 -0.51 -18.32
N PHE A 104 -12.57 0.77 -18.13
CA PHE A 104 -12.54 1.44 -16.84
C PHE A 104 -13.00 2.88 -16.97
N THR A 105 -13.45 3.50 -15.87
CA THR A 105 -14.05 4.84 -15.88
C THR A 105 -13.09 5.91 -15.39
N CYS A 106 -13.32 7.18 -15.78
CA CYS A 106 -12.55 8.31 -15.27
C CYS A 106 -12.62 8.43 -13.74
N ASP A 107 -13.80 8.28 -13.13
CA ASP A 107 -13.95 8.32 -11.67
C ASP A 107 -13.16 7.20 -10.97
N GLY A 108 -13.10 6.02 -11.60
CA GLY A 108 -12.30 4.91 -11.11
C GLY A 108 -10.81 5.22 -11.16
N LEU A 109 -10.36 5.83 -12.26
CA LEU A 109 -8.97 6.19 -12.46
C LEU A 109 -8.54 7.32 -11.50
N ALA A 110 -9.40 8.35 -11.32
CA ALA A 110 -9.17 9.47 -10.39
C ALA A 110 -9.08 8.99 -8.93
N ARG A 111 -9.99 8.11 -8.50
CA ARG A 111 -9.88 7.46 -7.17
C ARG A 111 -8.61 6.62 -7.05
N GLY A 112 -8.17 6.00 -8.14
CA GLY A 112 -6.89 5.30 -8.19
C GLY A 112 -5.70 6.22 -7.95
N LEU A 113 -5.70 7.40 -8.57
CA LEU A 113 -4.64 8.41 -8.38
C LEU A 113 -4.64 8.95 -6.94
N LEU A 114 -5.81 9.30 -6.39
CA LEU A 114 -5.92 9.74 -4.99
C LEU A 114 -5.35 8.72 -4.00
N ALA A 115 -5.53 7.42 -4.26
CA ALA A 115 -4.94 6.37 -3.42
C ALA A 115 -3.40 6.35 -3.50
N VAL A 116 -2.82 6.61 -4.67
CA VAL A 116 -1.37 6.78 -4.85
C VAL A 116 -0.89 8.00 -4.05
N GLU A 117 -1.55 9.15 -4.21
CA GLU A 117 -1.19 10.40 -3.53
C GLU A 117 -1.28 10.29 -2.00
N ALA A 118 -2.35 9.69 -1.47
CA ALA A 118 -2.50 9.46 -0.04
C ALA A 118 -1.37 8.59 0.53
N ARG A 119 -0.97 7.54 -0.22
CA ARG A 119 0.13 6.69 0.20
C ARG A 119 1.50 7.33 0.01
N TRP A 120 1.63 8.18 -1.00
CA TRP A 120 2.81 9.00 -1.22
C TRP A 120 3.07 9.96 -0.06
N LEU A 121 2.03 10.60 0.47
CA LEU A 121 2.13 11.43 1.68
C LEU A 121 2.62 10.64 2.89
N SER A 122 2.08 9.43 3.09
CA SER A 122 2.49 8.53 4.18
C SER A 122 3.97 8.11 4.05
N TYR A 123 4.37 7.73 2.83
CA TYR A 123 5.75 7.37 2.50
C TYR A 123 6.70 8.54 2.72
N SER A 124 6.39 9.72 2.15
CA SER A 124 7.25 10.90 2.25
C SER A 124 7.46 11.33 3.71
N THR A 125 6.44 11.18 4.56
CA THR A 125 6.54 11.47 5.99
C THR A 125 7.50 10.50 6.68
N ALA A 126 7.35 9.20 6.46
CA ALA A 126 8.26 8.19 7.01
C ALA A 126 9.68 8.35 6.47
N ARG A 127 9.83 8.67 5.18
CA ARG A 127 11.11 8.88 4.51
C ARG A 127 11.90 10.04 5.10
N ARG A 128 11.23 11.16 5.44
CA ARG A 128 11.84 12.30 6.13
C ARG A 128 12.26 11.98 7.57
N ALA A 129 11.46 11.14 8.24
CA ALA A 129 11.81 10.64 9.58
C ALA A 129 12.92 9.56 9.53
N SER A 130 13.21 9.05 8.33
CA SER A 130 14.30 8.09 8.10
C SER A 130 15.59 8.87 7.85
N GLY A 131 16.68 8.43 8.48
CA GLY A 131 17.99 9.01 8.25
C GLY A 131 18.56 8.68 6.87
N ILE A 132 19.88 8.57 6.80
CA ILE A 132 20.56 8.10 5.59
C ILE A 132 20.12 6.66 5.31
N LEU A 133 19.68 6.40 4.08
CA LEU A 133 19.30 5.07 3.62
C LEU A 133 20.54 4.30 3.18
N ASP A 134 20.55 2.99 3.39
CA ASP A 134 21.51 2.11 2.72
C ASP A 134 21.23 2.05 1.19
N PRO A 135 22.16 1.50 0.40
CA PRO A 135 22.03 1.47 -1.06
C PRO A 135 20.77 0.73 -1.55
N THR A 136 20.32 -0.32 -0.86
CA THR A 136 19.14 -1.08 -1.26
C THR A 136 17.88 -0.25 -1.06
N HIS A 137 17.75 0.41 0.09
CA HIS A 137 16.63 1.31 0.34
C HIS A 137 16.66 2.55 -0.57
N THR A 138 17.85 3.04 -0.93
CA THR A 138 17.99 4.16 -1.87
C THR A 138 17.49 3.81 -3.28
N MET A 139 17.84 2.63 -3.80
CA MET A 139 17.35 2.16 -5.09
C MET A 139 15.82 1.99 -5.09
N ARG A 140 15.26 1.48 -3.98
CA ARG A 140 13.82 1.33 -3.82
C ARG A 140 13.12 2.70 -3.75
N ASP A 141 13.71 3.66 -3.03
CA ASP A 141 13.23 5.05 -2.96
C ASP A 141 13.13 5.65 -4.37
N GLN A 142 14.20 5.57 -5.16
CA GLN A 142 14.21 6.05 -6.55
C GLN A 142 13.13 5.39 -7.42
N THR A 143 12.92 4.08 -7.26
CA THR A 143 11.88 3.34 -7.97
C THR A 143 10.48 3.83 -7.60
N LEU A 144 10.23 4.12 -6.32
CA LEU A 144 8.95 4.65 -5.85
C LEU A 144 8.68 6.05 -6.39
N TYR A 145 9.69 6.94 -6.35
CA TYR A 145 9.58 8.28 -6.95
C TYR A 145 9.22 8.19 -8.44
N ALA A 146 9.94 7.37 -9.21
CA ALA A 146 9.65 7.18 -10.64
C ALA A 146 8.27 6.55 -10.87
N GLY A 147 7.83 5.65 -9.98
CA GLY A 147 6.52 5.01 -10.06
C GLY A 147 5.37 5.99 -9.86
N VAL A 148 5.47 6.90 -8.89
CA VAL A 148 4.46 7.95 -8.63
C VAL A 148 4.41 8.94 -9.79
N ASP A 149 5.57 9.43 -10.23
CA ASP A 149 5.69 10.33 -11.38
C ASP A 149 5.12 9.69 -12.67
N SER A 150 5.34 8.39 -12.88
CA SER A 150 4.71 7.68 -13.99
C SER A 150 3.19 7.56 -13.85
N ALA A 151 2.67 7.40 -12.63
CA ALA A 151 1.23 7.34 -12.39
C ALA A 151 0.56 8.69 -12.68
N GLU A 152 1.16 9.79 -12.20
CA GLU A 152 0.71 11.16 -12.45
C GLU A 152 0.66 11.47 -13.94
N ARG A 153 1.77 11.28 -14.67
CA ARG A 153 1.79 11.51 -16.13
C ARG A 153 0.77 10.68 -16.89
N ARG A 154 0.54 9.43 -16.46
CA ARG A 154 -0.45 8.57 -17.13
C ARG A 154 -1.88 9.04 -16.85
N PHE A 155 -2.15 9.56 -15.65
CA PHE A 155 -3.42 10.21 -15.35
C PHE A 155 -3.59 11.48 -16.19
N GLU A 156 -2.59 12.35 -16.28
CA GLU A 156 -2.64 13.56 -17.11
C GLU A 156 -2.94 13.23 -18.57
N LYS A 157 -2.30 12.18 -19.11
CA LYS A 157 -2.54 11.69 -20.47
C LYS A 157 -3.95 11.13 -20.68
N SER A 158 -4.66 10.73 -19.62
CA SER A 158 -6.00 10.13 -19.73
C SER A 158 -7.08 11.13 -20.16
N GLY A 159 -6.83 12.44 -19.96
CA GLY A 159 -7.82 13.49 -20.22
C GLY A 159 -8.99 13.53 -19.22
N CYS A 160 -8.97 12.68 -18.19
CA CYS A 160 -9.96 12.74 -17.11
C CYS A 160 -9.76 14.00 -16.26
N GLN A 161 -10.85 14.51 -15.69
CA GLN A 161 -10.80 15.64 -14.77
C GLN A 161 -10.00 15.26 -13.52
N ARG A 162 -9.09 16.15 -13.10
CA ARG A 162 -8.28 15.94 -11.91
C ARG A 162 -9.14 16.00 -10.65
N PRO A 163 -9.00 15.04 -9.72
CA PRO A 163 -9.74 15.03 -8.46
C PRO A 163 -9.31 16.15 -7.51
#